data_AF-A0A841JE28-F1
#
_entry.id   AF-A0A841JE28-F1
#
_cell.length_a   1.000
_cell.length_b   1.000
_cell.length_c   1.000
_cell.angle_alpha   90.00
_cell.angle_beta   90.00
_cell.angle_gamma   90.00
#
_symmetry.space_group_name_H-M   'P 1'
#
loop_
_entity.id
_entity.type
_entity.pdbx_description
1 polymer ?
#
loop_
_entity_poly.entity_id
_entity_poly.type
_entity_poly.pdbx_seq_one_letter_code
_entity_poly.pdbx_strand_id
1 'polypeptide(L)'
;MKINLFNSTLLAGLVISLAACNQTAKPAQETTSKPDSAKTIVAKVADTSNTADVFNNYIGLKNQFLKSNMKGIKSTAAMLENKLAGIKGCTETATLAHQIATGDDIKAQRDAFLILSKDVIGLIKGAKFKSAPIYVDFCPMADNGKGGYWLSVNKAIENPYFPEHMKTCGQVKEQVN
;
A
#
# COMPACT_ATOMS: atom_id res chain seq x y z
N MET A 1 33.06 45.87 54.78
CA MET A 1 34.13 45.05 55.40
C MET A 1 33.73 43.58 55.31
N LYS A 2 34.35 42.86 54.38
CA LYS A 2 34.70 41.42 54.37
C LYS A 2 35.01 41.05 52.91
N ILE A 3 36.28 41.20 52.60
CA ILE A 3 36.98 40.59 51.46
C ILE A 3 37.31 39.15 51.87
N ASN A 4 37.24 38.20 50.93
CA ASN A 4 38.02 36.94 50.82
C ASN A 4 37.70 36.35 49.43
N LEU A 5 38.53 36.50 48.39
CA LEU A 5 39.81 35.83 48.04
C LEU A 5 39.73 34.30 47.75
N PHE A 6 40.04 34.00 46.46
CA PHE A 6 40.75 32.84 45.89
C PHE A 6 40.14 31.43 46.01
N ASN A 7 39.97 30.70 44.89
CA ASN A 7 41.08 30.02 44.21
C ASN A 7 40.69 29.34 42.88
N SER A 8 41.69 29.25 42.00
CA SER A 8 41.71 28.54 40.72
C SER A 8 41.33 27.07 40.79
N THR A 9 40.62 26.58 39.77
CA THR A 9 40.99 25.30 39.16
C THR A 9 40.70 25.33 37.66
N LEU A 10 41.79 25.23 36.90
CA LEU A 10 41.85 25.01 35.47
C LEU A 10 41.49 23.53 35.22
N LEU A 11 40.52 23.24 34.35
CA LEU A 11 40.46 21.93 33.70
C LEU A 11 40.01 22.14 32.25
N ALA A 12 40.95 21.92 31.34
CA ALA A 12 40.75 21.93 29.90
C ALA A 12 40.06 20.63 29.48
N GLY A 13 38.93 20.75 28.77
CA GLY A 13 38.24 19.66 28.12
C GLY A 13 37.92 20.05 26.67
N LEU A 14 38.58 19.36 25.74
CA LEU A 14 38.64 19.59 24.31
C LEU A 14 37.26 19.46 23.63
N VAL A 15 36.76 20.52 22.98
CA VAL A 15 35.56 20.47 22.12
C VAL A 15 35.99 20.67 20.67
N ILE A 16 35.90 19.59 19.89
CA ILE A 16 36.08 19.60 18.43
C ILE A 16 34.69 19.54 17.80
N SER A 17 34.31 20.57 17.04
CA SER A 17 33.84 20.47 15.64
C SER A 17 33.06 21.71 15.19
N LEU A 18 33.77 22.55 14.44
CA LEU A 18 33.40 23.20 13.17
C LEU A 18 31.97 23.72 13.00
N ALA A 19 31.84 25.05 13.15
CA ALA A 19 30.81 25.85 12.52
C ALA A 19 31.11 26.02 11.02
N ALA A 20 30.11 25.83 10.16
CA ALA A 20 30.16 26.20 8.75
C ALA A 20 28.91 27.00 8.40
N CYS A 21 29.09 28.29 8.12
CA CYS A 21 28.17 29.13 7.35
C CYS A 21 29.00 30.23 6.67
N ASN A 22 29.21 30.12 5.36
CA ASN A 22 28.92 31.23 4.44
C ASN A 22 29.10 30.79 2.98
N GLN A 23 28.07 31.01 2.16
CA GLN A 23 28.23 31.54 0.79
C GLN A 23 26.86 31.94 0.22
N THR A 24 26.82 33.18 -0.22
CA THR A 24 25.75 33.83 -0.97
C THR A 24 25.86 33.53 -2.47
N ALA A 25 24.68 33.53 -3.11
CA ALA A 25 24.39 33.85 -4.51
C ALA A 25 24.67 32.80 -5.62
N LYS A 26 23.55 32.32 -6.19
CA LYS A 26 23.34 31.63 -7.47
C LYS A 26 23.81 32.51 -8.66
N PRO A 27 24.09 31.94 -9.86
CA PRO A 27 22.99 31.61 -10.78
C PRO A 27 23.20 30.29 -11.55
N ALA A 28 22.11 29.52 -11.68
CA ALA A 28 21.93 28.50 -12.70
C ALA A 28 20.51 28.63 -13.20
N GLN A 29 20.39 28.98 -14.47
CA GLN A 29 19.16 29.12 -15.22
C GLN A 29 18.79 27.77 -15.85
N GLU A 30 17.53 27.43 -15.62
CA GLU A 30 16.59 26.67 -16.45
C GLU A 30 17.12 25.67 -17.47
N THR A 31 16.63 24.43 -17.36
CA THR A 31 15.90 23.86 -18.50
C THR A 31 14.63 23.20 -17.97
N THR A 32 13.53 23.73 -18.49
CA THR A 32 12.15 23.27 -18.39
C THR A 32 11.96 21.82 -18.86
N SER A 33 11.21 21.03 -18.09
CA SER A 33 10.29 20.04 -18.66
C SER A 33 9.14 19.72 -17.67
N LYS A 34 7.93 19.92 -18.19
CA LYS A 34 6.58 19.68 -17.68
C LYS A 34 6.39 18.26 -17.08
N PRO A 35 5.42 18.04 -16.17
CA PRO A 35 5.24 16.74 -15.50
C PRO A 35 4.60 15.74 -16.45
N ASP A 36 5.28 14.63 -16.70
CA ASP A 36 4.73 13.52 -17.46
C ASP A 36 4.19 12.45 -16.50
N SER A 37 2.86 12.43 -16.42
CA SER A 37 2.01 11.24 -16.46
C SER A 37 2.52 9.98 -15.75
N ALA A 38 1.82 9.63 -14.67
CA ALA A 38 1.88 8.33 -14.00
C ALA A 38 1.81 7.18 -15.03
N LYS A 39 2.93 6.49 -15.21
CA LYS A 39 3.02 5.30 -16.07
C LYS A 39 2.47 4.10 -15.30
N THR A 40 1.20 3.77 -15.54
CA THR A 40 0.61 2.47 -15.21
C THR A 40 1.41 1.38 -15.92
N ILE A 41 2.21 0.63 -15.19
CA ILE A 41 3.00 -0.48 -15.74
C ILE A 41 2.13 -1.74 -15.67
N VAL A 42 1.58 -2.12 -16.81
CA VAL A 42 0.73 -3.31 -16.94
C VAL A 42 1.64 -4.54 -17.07
N ALA A 43 1.54 -5.47 -16.12
CA ALA A 43 2.27 -6.74 -16.16
C ALA A 43 1.79 -7.62 -17.32
N LYS A 44 2.73 -8.18 -18.10
CA LYS A 44 2.45 -9.12 -19.18
C LYS A 44 2.73 -10.55 -18.69
N VAL A 45 1.75 -11.44 -18.83
CA VAL A 45 1.81 -12.80 -18.28
C VAL A 45 1.61 -13.82 -19.41
N ALA A 46 2.36 -14.94 -19.35
CA ALA A 46 2.29 -16.04 -20.32
C ALA A 46 1.46 -17.20 -19.75
N ASP A 47 0.43 -17.62 -20.50
CA ASP A 47 -0.53 -18.69 -20.20
C ASP A 47 -1.38 -18.54 -18.91
N THR A 48 -1.84 -17.30 -18.69
CA THR A 48 -2.17 -16.71 -17.37
C THR A 48 -3.13 -15.51 -17.49
N SER A 49 -3.82 -15.34 -18.62
CA SER A 49 -4.54 -14.09 -18.94
C SER A 49 -5.56 -13.69 -17.87
N ASN A 50 -6.32 -14.66 -17.34
CA ASN A 50 -7.35 -14.38 -16.34
C ASN A 50 -6.75 -14.06 -14.96
N THR A 51 -5.66 -14.70 -14.54
CA THR A 51 -5.05 -14.44 -13.22
C THR A 51 -4.34 -13.10 -13.16
N ALA A 52 -3.73 -12.66 -14.27
CA ALA A 52 -3.20 -11.31 -14.41
C ALA A 52 -4.30 -10.25 -14.31
N ASP A 53 -5.41 -10.47 -15.01
CA ASP A 53 -6.56 -9.58 -14.99
C ASP A 53 -7.22 -9.54 -13.61
N VAL A 54 -7.33 -10.68 -12.92
CA VAL A 54 -7.79 -10.76 -11.53
C VAL A 54 -6.89 -9.92 -10.63
N PHE A 55 -5.57 -10.07 -10.75
CA PHE A 55 -4.62 -9.27 -9.97
C PHE A 55 -4.80 -7.77 -10.22
N ASN A 56 -4.84 -7.35 -11.48
CA ASN A 56 -4.96 -5.94 -11.85
C ASN A 56 -6.28 -5.34 -11.33
N ASN A 57 -7.41 -6.05 -11.48
CA ASN A 57 -8.70 -5.61 -10.97
C ASN A 57 -8.75 -5.63 -9.44
N TYR A 58 -8.12 -6.61 -8.79
CA TYR A 58 -7.98 -6.65 -7.32
C TYR A 58 -7.22 -5.43 -6.79
N ILE A 59 -6.08 -5.09 -7.38
CA ILE A 59 -5.30 -3.90 -7.00
C ILE A 59 -6.11 -2.62 -7.26
N GLY A 60 -6.84 -2.57 -8.39
CA GLY A 60 -7.80 -1.51 -8.67
C GLY A 60 -8.84 -1.36 -7.55
N LEU A 61 -9.47 -2.45 -7.15
CA LEU A 61 -10.49 -2.48 -6.11
C LEU A 61 -9.94 -2.02 -4.75
N LYS A 62 -8.77 -2.54 -4.35
CA LYS A 62 -8.04 -2.08 -3.16
C LYS A 62 -7.85 -0.57 -3.18
N ASN A 63 -7.41 -0.02 -4.31
CA ASN A 63 -7.15 1.41 -4.45
C ASN A 63 -8.43 2.26 -4.39
N GLN A 64 -9.59 1.72 -4.77
CA GLN A 64 -10.87 2.40 -4.56
C GLN A 64 -11.31 2.38 -3.09
N PHE A 65 -11.05 1.28 -2.37
CA PHE A 65 -11.28 1.22 -0.92
C PHE A 65 -10.41 2.22 -0.15
N LEU A 66 -9.15 2.43 -0.58
CA LEU A 66 -8.27 3.45 0.00
C LEU A 66 -8.79 4.88 -0.16
N LYS A 67 -9.61 5.12 -1.18
CA LYS A 67 -10.24 6.42 -1.46
C LYS A 67 -11.67 6.52 -0.92
N SER A 68 -12.19 5.45 -0.31
CA SER A 68 -13.60 5.29 0.05
C SER A 68 -14.57 5.64 -1.11
N ASN A 69 -14.16 5.39 -2.36
CA ASN A 69 -14.93 5.78 -3.54
C ASN A 69 -15.97 4.71 -3.90
N MET A 70 -17.20 4.84 -3.38
CA MET A 70 -18.29 3.87 -3.57
C MET A 70 -18.55 3.51 -5.04
N LYS A 71 -18.61 4.49 -5.94
CA LYS A 71 -18.83 4.24 -7.37
C LYS A 71 -17.68 3.44 -7.98
N GLY A 72 -16.45 3.79 -7.62
CA GLY A 72 -15.24 3.09 -8.06
C GLY A 72 -15.17 1.66 -7.51
N ILE A 73 -15.50 1.46 -6.23
CA ILE A 73 -15.57 0.15 -5.56
C ILE A 73 -16.54 -0.76 -6.33
N LYS A 74 -17.78 -0.29 -6.54
CA LYS A 74 -18.80 -1.08 -7.23
C LYS A 74 -18.39 -1.46 -8.65
N SER A 75 -17.93 -0.49 -9.43
CA SER A 75 -17.52 -0.71 -10.83
C SER A 75 -16.32 -1.65 -10.94
N THR A 76 -15.32 -1.51 -10.07
CA THR A 76 -14.11 -2.35 -10.13
C THR A 76 -14.38 -3.76 -9.62
N ALA A 77 -15.25 -3.91 -8.61
CA ALA A 77 -15.69 -5.21 -8.12
C ALA A 77 -16.48 -5.99 -9.18
N ALA A 78 -17.35 -5.33 -9.96
CA ALA A 78 -18.05 -5.98 -11.08
C ALA A 78 -17.09 -6.46 -12.17
N MET A 79 -16.02 -5.70 -12.47
CA MET A 79 -14.98 -6.16 -13.38
C MET A 79 -14.23 -7.37 -12.82
N LEU A 80 -13.88 -7.33 -11.53
CA LEU A 80 -13.20 -8.44 -10.85
C LEU A 80 -14.07 -9.71 -10.81
N GLU A 81 -15.35 -9.58 -10.52
CA GLU A 81 -16.35 -10.67 -10.56
C GLU A 81 -16.31 -11.39 -11.90
N ASN A 82 -16.40 -10.66 -13.02
CA ASN A 82 -16.36 -11.25 -14.35
C ASN A 82 -15.07 -12.03 -14.63
N LYS A 83 -13.93 -11.55 -14.11
CA LYS A 83 -12.63 -12.25 -14.27
C LYS A 83 -12.56 -13.51 -13.41
N LEU A 84 -13.08 -13.46 -12.19
CA LEU A 84 -13.13 -14.61 -11.29
C LEU A 84 -14.11 -15.69 -11.77
N ALA A 85 -15.26 -15.30 -12.32
CA ALA A 85 -16.25 -16.23 -12.87
C ALA A 85 -15.69 -17.06 -14.05
N GLY A 86 -14.69 -16.52 -14.77
CA GLY A 86 -13.97 -17.23 -15.83
C GLY A 86 -12.91 -18.23 -15.35
N ILE A 87 -12.74 -18.43 -14.03
CA ILE A 87 -11.75 -19.34 -13.45
C ILE A 87 -12.48 -20.47 -12.72
N LYS A 88 -12.19 -21.72 -13.12
CA LYS A 88 -12.75 -22.91 -12.47
C LYS A 88 -12.36 -22.93 -10.99
N GLY A 89 -13.35 -23.05 -10.10
CA GLY A 89 -13.15 -23.09 -8.65
C GLY A 89 -13.18 -21.73 -7.96
N CYS A 90 -13.37 -20.62 -8.69
CA CYS A 90 -13.46 -19.27 -8.11
C CYS A 90 -14.90 -18.76 -7.95
N THR A 91 -15.92 -19.62 -8.01
CA THR A 91 -17.33 -19.23 -7.92
C THR A 91 -17.64 -18.46 -6.64
N GLU A 92 -17.19 -18.96 -5.49
CA GLU A 92 -17.41 -18.29 -4.19
C GLU A 92 -16.70 -16.93 -4.13
N THR A 93 -15.47 -16.85 -4.64
CA THR A 93 -14.71 -15.59 -4.71
C THR A 93 -15.39 -14.58 -5.66
N ALA A 94 -15.98 -15.06 -6.76
CA ALA A 94 -16.78 -14.23 -7.66
C ALA A 94 -18.05 -13.72 -6.96
N THR A 95 -18.72 -14.54 -6.15
CA THR A 95 -19.87 -14.12 -5.34
C THR A 95 -19.49 -13.02 -4.33
N LEU A 96 -18.31 -13.11 -3.70
CA LEU A 96 -17.82 -12.03 -2.82
C LEU A 96 -17.59 -10.73 -3.62
N ALA A 97 -17.04 -10.81 -4.83
CA ALA A 97 -16.88 -9.65 -5.69
C ALA A 97 -18.24 -9.04 -6.09
N HIS A 98 -19.24 -9.89 -6.37
CA HIS A 98 -20.61 -9.48 -6.65
C HIS A 98 -21.25 -8.75 -5.47
N GLN A 99 -21.09 -9.25 -4.24
CA GLN A 99 -21.59 -8.60 -3.02
C GLN A 99 -20.97 -7.21 -2.85
N ILE A 100 -19.68 -7.06 -3.15
CA ILE A 100 -19.02 -5.75 -3.15
C ILE A 100 -19.59 -4.85 -4.26
N ALA A 101 -19.81 -5.40 -5.46
CA ALA A 101 -20.30 -4.66 -6.62
C ALA A 101 -21.71 -4.09 -6.42
N THR A 102 -22.56 -4.81 -5.70
CA THR A 102 -23.97 -4.49 -5.50
C THR A 102 -24.27 -3.83 -4.16
N GLY A 103 -23.39 -3.96 -3.16
CA GLY A 103 -23.62 -3.43 -1.82
C GLY A 103 -23.60 -1.90 -1.71
N ASP A 104 -24.43 -1.35 -0.82
CA ASP A 104 -24.54 0.09 -0.57
C ASP A 104 -23.85 0.57 0.71
N ASP A 105 -23.43 -0.36 1.57
CA ASP A 105 -22.68 -0.06 2.79
C ASP A 105 -21.18 -0.37 2.61
N ILE A 106 -20.35 0.65 2.76
CA ILE A 106 -18.89 0.50 2.62
C ILE A 106 -18.30 -0.43 3.67
N LYS A 107 -18.91 -0.53 4.86
CA LYS A 107 -18.43 -1.44 5.89
C LYS A 107 -18.67 -2.89 5.46
N ALA A 108 -19.89 -3.23 5.06
CA ALA A 108 -20.20 -4.55 4.51
C ALA A 108 -19.32 -4.91 3.29
N GLN A 109 -19.05 -3.95 2.40
CA GLN A 109 -18.15 -4.16 1.27
C GLN A 109 -16.71 -4.46 1.70
N ARG A 110 -16.20 -3.79 2.75
CA ARG A 110 -14.86 -4.08 3.31
C ARG A 110 -14.81 -5.44 4.00
N ASP A 111 -15.88 -5.84 4.68
CA ASP A 111 -16.00 -7.15 5.31
C ASP A 111 -15.96 -8.26 4.23
N ALA A 112 -16.68 -8.09 3.11
CA ALA A 112 -16.58 -8.99 1.96
C ALA A 112 -15.18 -8.97 1.31
N PHE A 113 -14.57 -7.79 1.16
CA PHE A 113 -13.21 -7.64 0.62
C PHE A 113 -12.14 -8.35 1.46
N LEU A 114 -12.35 -8.44 2.78
CA LEU A 114 -11.45 -9.17 3.67
C LEU A 114 -11.39 -10.66 3.35
N ILE A 115 -12.53 -11.26 3.06
CA ILE A 115 -12.63 -12.67 2.67
C ILE A 115 -12.07 -12.84 1.25
N LEU A 116 -12.52 -12.00 0.30
CA LEU A 116 -12.05 -12.03 -1.09
C LEU A 116 -10.53 -11.91 -1.18
N SER A 117 -9.91 -11.08 -0.34
CA SER A 117 -8.46 -10.90 -0.33
C SER A 117 -7.72 -12.19 0.02
N LYS A 118 -8.23 -12.98 0.98
CA LYS A 118 -7.62 -14.26 1.35
C LYS A 118 -7.63 -15.24 0.17
N ASP A 119 -8.76 -15.34 -0.52
CA ASP A 119 -8.92 -16.20 -1.70
C ASP A 119 -8.00 -15.77 -2.84
N VAL A 120 -8.00 -14.48 -3.17
CA VAL A 120 -7.16 -13.94 -4.25
C VAL A 120 -5.68 -14.09 -3.92
N ILE A 121 -5.25 -13.92 -2.67
CA ILE A 121 -3.86 -14.21 -2.26
C ILE A 121 -3.50 -15.67 -2.59
N GLY A 122 -4.38 -16.62 -2.26
CA GLY A 122 -4.18 -18.04 -2.58
C GLY A 122 -4.03 -18.28 -4.09
N LEU A 123 -4.92 -17.68 -4.88
CA LEU A 123 -4.87 -17.75 -6.34
C LEU A 123 -3.57 -17.18 -6.91
N ILE A 124 -3.14 -16.02 -6.42
CA ILE A 124 -1.94 -15.32 -6.89
C ILE A 124 -0.66 -16.08 -6.52
N LYS A 125 -0.59 -16.66 -5.33
CA LYS A 125 0.53 -17.52 -4.92
C LYS A 125 0.69 -18.79 -5.76
N GLY A 126 -0.42 -19.33 -6.28
CA GLY A 126 -0.39 -20.49 -7.18
C GLY A 126 0.08 -20.17 -8.60
N ALA A 127 0.13 -18.90 -8.98
CA ALA A 127 0.48 -18.46 -10.32
C ALA A 127 1.93 -17.96 -10.40
N LYS A 128 2.56 -18.15 -11.57
CA LYS A 128 3.91 -17.67 -11.84
C LYS A 128 3.86 -16.28 -12.48
N PHE A 129 4.16 -15.26 -11.70
CA PHE A 129 4.26 -13.88 -12.19
C PHE A 129 5.70 -13.52 -12.55
N LYS A 130 5.96 -13.17 -13.81
CA LYS A 130 7.25 -12.58 -14.24
C LYS A 130 7.19 -11.05 -14.15
N SER A 131 6.94 -10.50 -12.97
CA SER A 131 6.67 -9.07 -12.80
C SER A 131 7.37 -8.43 -11.61
N ALA A 132 7.11 -7.12 -11.43
CA ALA A 132 7.42 -6.36 -10.23
C ALA A 132 6.93 -7.09 -8.96
N PRO A 133 7.59 -6.87 -7.81
CA PRO A 133 7.28 -7.58 -6.58
C PRO A 133 5.84 -7.34 -6.12
N ILE A 134 5.20 -8.44 -5.74
CA ILE A 134 3.88 -8.44 -5.12
C ILE A 134 4.08 -8.72 -3.63
N TYR A 135 3.45 -7.91 -2.79
CA TYR A 135 3.54 -8.04 -1.34
C TYR A 135 2.23 -8.57 -0.78
N VAL A 136 2.33 -9.46 0.20
CA VAL A 136 1.22 -9.80 1.09
C VAL A 136 1.39 -8.99 2.36
N ASP A 137 0.50 -8.02 2.55
CA ASP A 137 0.47 -7.16 3.72
C ASP A 137 -0.54 -7.69 4.74
N PHE A 138 -0.39 -7.30 6.00
CA PHE A 138 -1.26 -7.72 7.10
C PHE A 138 -1.41 -6.63 8.16
N CYS A 139 -2.64 -6.37 8.60
CA CYS A 139 -2.94 -5.56 9.78
C CYS A 139 -3.64 -6.44 10.84
N PRO A 140 -3.09 -6.59 12.07
CA PRO A 140 -3.69 -7.42 13.12
C PRO A 140 -5.02 -6.86 13.64
N MET A 141 -5.28 -5.57 13.47
CA MET A 141 -6.49 -4.91 13.97
C MET A 141 -7.70 -5.02 13.02
N ALA A 142 -7.50 -5.49 11.79
CA ALA A 142 -8.62 -5.80 10.89
C ALA A 142 -9.45 -6.98 11.40
N ASP A 143 -10.66 -7.16 10.85
CA ASP A 143 -11.60 -8.23 11.25
C ASP A 143 -11.79 -8.32 12.78
N ASN A 144 -12.08 -7.19 13.42
CA ASN A 144 -12.29 -7.13 14.87
C ASN A 144 -11.12 -7.74 15.68
N GLY A 145 -9.88 -7.52 15.24
CA GLY A 145 -8.67 -8.02 15.90
C GLY A 145 -8.24 -9.43 15.48
N LYS A 146 -8.94 -10.08 14.55
CA LYS A 146 -8.51 -11.37 13.98
C LYS A 146 -7.48 -11.21 12.86
N GLY A 147 -7.35 -9.99 12.36
CA GLY A 147 -6.40 -9.61 11.32
C GLY A 147 -6.95 -9.77 9.90
N GLY A 148 -6.31 -9.06 8.97
CA GLY A 148 -6.71 -9.01 7.57
C GLY A 148 -5.50 -8.89 6.67
N TYR A 149 -5.52 -9.63 5.56
CA TYR A 149 -4.44 -9.70 4.59
C TYR A 149 -4.86 -9.10 3.26
N TRP A 150 -3.97 -8.38 2.59
CA TRP A 150 -4.22 -7.86 1.23
C TRP A 150 -2.95 -7.93 0.37
N LEU A 151 -3.13 -7.84 -0.95
CA LEU A 151 -2.00 -7.73 -1.89
C LEU A 151 -1.64 -6.27 -2.16
N SER A 152 -0.35 -5.98 -2.29
CA SER A 152 0.17 -4.67 -2.68
C SER A 152 1.26 -4.79 -3.73
N VAL A 153 1.48 -3.70 -4.47
CA VAL A 153 2.58 -3.55 -5.43
C VAL A 153 3.68 -2.61 -4.90
N ASN A 154 3.48 -2.07 -3.70
CA ASN A 154 4.41 -1.15 -3.03
C ASN A 154 4.66 -1.65 -1.60
N LYS A 155 5.88 -1.42 -1.07
CA LYS A 155 6.23 -1.72 0.33
C LYS A 155 5.54 -0.80 1.34
N ALA A 156 5.10 0.38 0.91
CA ALA A 156 4.37 1.30 1.79
C ALA A 156 3.02 0.69 2.17
N ILE A 157 2.76 0.61 3.48
CA ILE A 157 1.52 0.06 4.03
C ILE A 157 0.39 1.07 3.84
N GLU A 158 -0.61 0.66 3.07
CA GLU A 158 -1.85 1.38 2.86
C GLU A 158 -3.02 0.43 3.10
N ASN A 159 -3.58 0.48 4.31
CA ASN A 159 -4.62 -0.41 4.81
C ASN A 159 -5.98 -0.09 4.17
N PRO A 160 -6.53 -0.97 3.31
CA PRO A 160 -7.81 -0.74 2.64
C PRO A 160 -9.03 -0.89 3.57
N TYR A 161 -8.86 -1.54 4.72
CA TYR A 161 -9.95 -1.76 5.69
C TYR A 161 -10.24 -0.50 6.51
N PHE A 162 -9.21 0.32 6.77
CA PHE A 162 -9.32 1.50 7.62
C PHE A 162 -8.51 2.69 7.07
N PRO A 163 -8.85 3.21 5.88
CA PRO A 163 -8.02 4.21 5.19
C PRO A 163 -7.95 5.58 5.88
N GLU A 164 -8.92 5.93 6.71
CA GLU A 164 -8.98 7.24 7.38
C GLU A 164 -8.28 7.25 8.75
N HIS A 165 -8.39 6.16 9.51
CA HIS A 165 -7.96 6.14 10.93
C HIS A 165 -6.72 5.27 11.17
N MET A 166 -6.44 4.30 10.31
CA MET A 166 -5.37 3.32 10.50
C MET A 166 -4.72 2.96 9.16
N LYS A 167 -4.53 3.96 8.27
CA LYS A 167 -3.98 3.78 6.93
C LYS A 167 -2.63 3.07 6.94
N THR A 168 -1.79 3.34 7.93
CA THR A 168 -0.46 2.75 8.08
C THR A 168 -0.43 1.55 9.03
N CYS A 169 -1.59 1.07 9.51
CA CYS A 169 -1.62 -0.18 10.29
C CYS A 169 -1.24 -1.34 9.39
N GLY A 170 -0.17 -2.03 9.76
CA GLY A 170 0.20 -3.31 9.20
C GLY A 170 1.67 -3.42 8.90
N GLN A 171 2.01 -4.54 8.26
CA GLN A 171 3.36 -4.87 7.85
C GLN A 171 3.33 -5.79 6.64
N VAL A 172 4.38 -5.74 5.83
CA VAL A 172 4.64 -6.76 4.82
C VAL A 172 4.92 -8.06 5.55
N LYS A 173 4.20 -9.13 5.21
CA LYS A 173 4.43 -10.49 5.73
C LYS A 173 5.24 -11.32 4.77
N GLU A 174 5.07 -11.08 3.47
CA GLU A 174 5.65 -11.91 2.43
C GLU A 174 5.80 -11.09 1.14
N GLN A 175 6.80 -11.44 0.34
CA GLN A 175 6.91 -11.01 -1.05
C GLN A 175 6.71 -12.26 -1.92
N VAL A 176 5.74 -12.21 -2.83
CA VAL A 176 5.31 -13.33 -3.68
C VAL A 176 5.70 -13.09 -5.13
N ASN A 177 6.80 -13.73 -5.56
CA ASN A 177 7.20 -13.88 -6.96
C ASN A 177 8.11 -15.09 -7.15
#